data_AF-A0A398CXE3-F1
#
_entry.id   AF-A0A398CXE3-F1
#
_cell.length_a   1.000
_cell.length_b   1.000
_cell.length_c   1.000
_cell.angle_alpha   90.00
_cell.angle_beta   90.00
_cell.angle_gamma   90.00
#
_symmetry.space_group_name_H-M   'P 1'
#
loop_
_entity.id
_entity.type
_entity.pdbx_description
1 polymer ?
#
loop_
_entity_poly.entity_id
_entity_poly.type
_entity_poly.pdbx_seq_one_letter_code
_entity_poly.pdbx_strand_id
1 'polypeptide(L)'
;MSHGFHHGPITVAATLDDLISQVTAFYTEDWQKRQNEIIILDFTHFDNYDDKERPGALQSFFTALYNSSLNPYLIPQGSFGPNTTLNSLWTASTQQRVIASVNFDPSSYQNTGNIWNGKKLFADEWDVPNFA
;
A
#
# COMPACT_ATOMS: atom_id res chain seq x y z
N MET A 1 13.77 5.60 -11.14
CA MET A 1 13.65 4.25 -11.72
C MET A 1 12.23 3.81 -11.46
N SER A 2 11.54 3.27 -12.45
CA SER A 2 10.19 2.74 -12.25
C SER A 2 10.30 1.33 -11.63
N HIS A 3 9.47 1.04 -10.64
CA HIS A 3 9.43 -0.26 -9.95
C HIS A 3 8.51 -1.20 -10.74
N GLY A 4 9.06 -2.27 -11.31
CA GLY A 4 8.28 -3.24 -12.10
C GLY A 4 7.54 -4.26 -11.23
N PHE A 5 6.40 -4.74 -11.71
CA PHE A 5 5.71 -5.88 -11.12
C PHE A 5 6.16 -7.19 -11.77
N HIS A 6 5.99 -8.29 -11.05
CA HIS A 6 6.44 -9.61 -11.48
C HIS A 6 5.36 -10.68 -11.28
N HIS A 7 5.35 -11.68 -12.16
CA HIS A 7 4.66 -12.95 -11.96
C HIS A 7 5.72 -14.06 -11.95
N GLY A 8 6.17 -14.44 -10.75
CA GLY A 8 7.35 -15.30 -10.62
C GLY A 8 8.58 -14.64 -11.25
N PRO A 9 9.32 -15.32 -12.16
CA PRO A 9 10.50 -14.73 -12.80
C PRO A 9 10.17 -13.73 -13.92
N ILE A 10 8.90 -13.61 -14.32
CA ILE A 10 8.49 -12.80 -15.47
C ILE A 10 8.19 -11.38 -15.01
N THR A 11 8.84 -10.38 -15.62
CA THR A 11 8.48 -8.97 -15.43
C THR A 11 7.23 -8.68 -16.27
N VAL A 12 6.18 -8.14 -15.64
CA VAL A 12 4.98 -7.72 -16.38
C VAL A 12 5.15 -6.30 -16.92
N ALA A 13 4.35 -5.93 -17.91
CA ALA A 13 4.41 -4.60 -18.52
C ALA A 13 3.99 -3.47 -17.57
N ALA A 14 3.19 -3.79 -16.55
CA ALA A 14 2.72 -2.82 -15.56
C ALA A 14 3.81 -2.46 -14.55
N THR A 15 3.81 -1.19 -14.17
CA THR A 15 4.76 -0.60 -13.21
C THR A 15 4.05 0.03 -12.01
N LEU A 16 4.81 0.34 -10.97
CA LEU A 16 4.32 1.10 -9.82
C LEU A 16 3.77 2.48 -10.24
N ASP A 17 4.37 3.13 -11.25
CA ASP A 17 3.89 4.41 -11.75
C ASP A 17 2.49 4.26 -12.39
N ASP A 18 2.26 3.16 -13.12
CA ASP A 18 0.95 2.85 -13.69
C ASP A 18 -0.10 2.62 -12.59
N LEU A 19 0.27 1.87 -11.54
CA LEU A 19 -0.60 1.63 -10.39
C LEU A 19 -0.95 2.95 -9.68
N ILE A 20 0.06 3.78 -9.38
CA ILE A 20 -0.12 5.10 -8.76
C ILE A 20 -1.07 5.96 -9.59
N SER A 21 -0.89 6.00 -10.91
CA SER A 21 -1.73 6.77 -11.81
C SER A 21 -3.18 6.27 -11.78
N GLN A 22 -3.39 4.96 -11.87
CA GLN A 22 -4.73 4.37 -11.89
C GLN A 22 -5.49 4.55 -10.57
N VAL A 23 -4.82 4.35 -9.43
CA VAL A 23 -5.45 4.54 -8.11
C VAL A 23 -5.73 6.01 -7.85
N THR A 24 -4.83 6.91 -8.27
CA THR A 24 -5.06 8.35 -8.17
C THR A 24 -6.28 8.75 -9.02
N ALA A 25 -6.33 8.31 -10.27
CA ALA A 25 -7.45 8.57 -11.19
C ALA A 25 -8.78 8.00 -10.66
N PHE A 26 -8.74 6.82 -10.03
CA PHE A 26 -9.90 6.23 -9.39
C PHE A 26 -10.54 7.22 -8.40
N TYR A 27 -9.79 7.89 -7.52
CA TYR A 27 -10.42 8.84 -6.60
C TYR A 27 -10.72 10.20 -7.23
N THR A 28 -9.89 10.70 -8.14
CA THR A 28 -10.03 12.08 -8.67
C THR A 28 -11.12 12.23 -9.72
N GLU A 29 -11.41 11.19 -10.50
CA GLU A 29 -12.41 11.27 -11.58
C GLU A 29 -13.87 11.31 -11.08
N ASP A 30 -14.16 10.65 -9.94
CA ASP A 30 -15.52 10.62 -9.36
C ASP A 30 -15.47 10.47 -7.83
N TRP A 31 -14.94 11.48 -7.16
CA TRP A 31 -14.84 11.48 -5.70
C TRP A 31 -16.19 11.26 -5.00
N GLN A 32 -17.25 11.89 -5.48
CA GLN A 32 -18.57 11.83 -4.83
C GLN A 32 -19.09 10.40 -4.70
N LYS A 33 -18.86 9.56 -5.71
CA LYS A 33 -19.26 8.15 -5.66
C LYS A 33 -18.24 7.26 -4.96
N ARG A 34 -16.95 7.62 -4.96
CA ARG A 34 -15.85 6.77 -4.51
C ARG A 34 -15.29 7.14 -3.13
N GLN A 35 -15.82 8.19 -2.48
CA GLN A 35 -15.37 8.67 -1.17
C GLN A 35 -15.51 7.65 -0.01
N ASN A 36 -16.24 6.55 -0.21
CA ASN A 36 -16.37 5.46 0.76
C ASN A 36 -15.58 4.21 0.37
N GLU A 37 -14.95 4.20 -0.81
CA GLU A 37 -14.11 3.09 -1.24
C GLU A 37 -12.78 3.14 -0.50
N ILE A 38 -12.29 1.96 -0.12
CA ILE A 38 -10.95 1.78 0.44
C ILE A 38 -10.19 0.84 -0.48
N ILE A 39 -9.03 1.28 -0.94
CA ILE A 39 -8.13 0.44 -1.74
C ILE A 39 -7.01 -0.03 -0.83
N ILE A 40 -6.75 -1.34 -0.84
CA ILE A 40 -5.62 -1.92 -0.14
C ILE A 40 -4.61 -2.38 -1.18
N LEU A 41 -3.43 -1.77 -1.13
CA LEU A 41 -2.28 -2.10 -1.95
C LEU A 41 -1.33 -2.94 -1.11
N ASP A 42 -1.39 -4.24 -1.33
CA ASP A 42 -0.51 -5.16 -0.62
C ASP A 42 0.76 -5.42 -1.41
N PHE A 43 1.90 -4.99 -0.86
CA PHE A 43 3.23 -5.28 -1.37
C PHE A 43 3.95 -6.32 -0.50
N THR A 44 3.23 -7.25 0.13
CA THR A 44 3.84 -8.29 0.97
C THR A 44 4.72 -9.28 0.22
N HIS A 45 4.59 -9.39 -1.11
CA HIS A 45 5.33 -10.35 -1.95
C HIS A 45 6.49 -9.68 -2.69
N PHE A 46 7.32 -8.96 -1.94
CA PHE A 46 8.59 -8.39 -2.39
C PHE A 46 9.65 -9.49 -2.60
N ASP A 47 9.36 -10.49 -3.43
CA ASP A 47 10.35 -11.50 -3.81
C ASP A 47 11.45 -10.81 -4.65
N ASN A 48 12.70 -10.91 -4.20
CA ASN A 48 13.90 -10.26 -4.78
C ASN A 48 14.09 -8.76 -4.49
N TYR A 49 13.38 -8.21 -3.49
CA TYR A 49 13.70 -6.92 -2.86
C TYR A 49 14.45 -7.13 -1.54
N ASP A 50 15.40 -8.06 -1.50
CA ASP A 50 16.32 -8.19 -0.37
C ASP A 50 17.40 -7.10 -0.51
N ASP A 51 17.52 -6.21 0.47
CA ASP A 51 18.61 -5.22 0.53
C ASP A 51 19.99 -5.88 0.51
N LYS A 52 20.12 -7.18 0.84
CA LYS A 52 21.37 -7.93 0.68
C LYS A 52 21.75 -8.15 -0.78
N GLU A 53 20.76 -8.38 -1.65
CA GLU A 53 20.99 -8.62 -3.08
C GLU A 53 20.93 -7.32 -3.88
N ARG A 54 20.13 -6.35 -3.42
CA ARG A 54 19.95 -5.04 -4.04
C ARG A 54 19.91 -3.93 -2.98
N PRO A 55 21.06 -3.52 -2.44
CA PRO A 55 21.13 -2.49 -1.40
C PRO A 55 20.38 -1.22 -1.79
N GLY A 56 19.39 -0.83 -0.99
CA GLY A 56 18.64 0.41 -1.15
C GLY A 56 17.40 0.30 -2.06
N ALA A 57 17.07 -0.88 -2.57
CA ALA A 57 15.88 -1.08 -3.38
C ALA A 57 14.59 -0.75 -2.61
N LEU A 58 14.53 -1.17 -1.33
CA LEU A 58 13.40 -0.86 -0.45
C LEU A 58 13.32 0.64 -0.14
N GLN A 59 14.46 1.29 0.16
CA GLN A 59 14.49 2.74 0.37
C GLN A 59 14.06 3.52 -0.89
N SER A 60 14.45 3.05 -2.08
CA SER A 60 14.00 3.63 -3.35
C SER A 60 12.49 3.50 -3.51
N PHE A 61 11.92 2.33 -3.20
CA PHE A 61 10.48 2.09 -3.26
C PHE A 61 9.70 3.03 -2.34
N PHE A 62 10.10 3.14 -1.07
CA PHE A 62 9.43 4.05 -0.13
C PHE A 62 9.53 5.51 -0.57
N THR A 63 10.69 5.91 -1.10
CA THR A 63 10.87 7.27 -1.64
C THR A 63 10.00 7.53 -2.86
N ALA A 64 9.83 6.53 -3.74
CA ALA A 64 8.95 6.64 -4.91
C ALA A 64 7.49 6.83 -4.47
N LEU A 65 6.99 6.01 -3.52
CA LEU A 65 5.64 6.16 -2.99
C LEU A 65 5.44 7.51 -2.29
N TYR A 66 6.37 7.93 -1.43
CA TYR A 66 6.27 9.18 -0.68
C TYR A 66 6.22 10.42 -1.58
N ASN A 67 7.00 10.42 -2.67
CA ASN A 67 7.02 11.53 -3.62
C ASN A 67 5.93 11.44 -4.70
N SER A 68 5.09 10.41 -4.67
CA SER A 68 4.06 10.19 -5.70
C SER A 68 2.77 10.97 -5.45
N SER A 69 1.94 11.07 -6.50
CA SER A 69 0.57 11.60 -6.40
C SER A 69 -0.35 10.74 -5.52
N LEU A 70 0.05 9.51 -5.20
CA LEU A 70 -0.70 8.61 -4.33
C LEU A 70 -0.56 8.99 -2.84
N ASN A 71 0.57 9.61 -2.44
CA ASN A 71 0.89 9.87 -1.04
C ASN A 71 -0.22 10.62 -0.26
N PRO A 72 -0.89 11.65 -0.80
CA PRO A 72 -2.00 12.32 -0.11
C PRO A 72 -3.22 11.42 0.17
N TYR A 73 -3.36 10.31 -0.57
CA TYR A 73 -4.43 9.34 -0.39
C TYR A 73 -4.06 8.20 0.56
N LEU A 74 -2.78 8.06 0.93
CA LEU A 74 -2.33 7.01 1.84
C LEU A 74 -2.81 7.31 3.26
N ILE A 75 -3.42 6.31 3.89
CA ILE A 75 -3.85 6.34 5.29
C ILE A 75 -2.61 6.05 6.15
N PRO A 76 -2.24 6.93 7.10
CA PRO A 76 -1.16 6.64 8.04
C PRO A 76 -1.55 5.49 8.97
N GLN A 77 -0.60 4.60 9.31
CA GLN A 77 -0.88 3.44 10.18
C GLN A 77 -1.42 3.85 11.56
N GLY A 78 -1.01 5.00 12.11
CA GLY A 78 -1.59 5.58 13.33
C GLY A 78 -1.82 4.56 14.46
N SER A 79 -3.02 4.55 15.04
CA SER A 79 -3.52 3.53 15.98
C SER A 79 -4.31 2.40 15.28
N PHE A 80 -4.20 2.28 13.96
CA PHE A 80 -4.86 1.24 13.20
C PHE A 80 -4.08 -0.08 13.29
N GLY A 81 -4.81 -1.18 13.33
CA GLY A 81 -4.28 -2.54 13.48
C GLY A 81 -5.38 -3.60 13.29
N PRO A 82 -5.28 -4.77 13.94
CA PRO A 82 -6.19 -5.91 13.72
C PRO A 82 -7.68 -5.63 13.96
N ASN A 83 -8.00 -4.61 14.77
CA ASN A 83 -9.38 -4.22 15.10
C ASN A 83 -9.87 -3.02 14.27
N THR A 84 -9.15 -2.66 13.21
CA THR A 84 -9.55 -1.56 12.31
C THR A 84 -10.85 -1.92 11.60
N THR A 85 -11.82 -1.02 11.66
CA THR A 85 -13.09 -1.15 10.93
C THR A 85 -13.12 -0.19 9.75
N LEU A 86 -13.97 -0.46 8.75
CA LEU A 86 -14.22 0.50 7.66
C LEU A 86 -14.64 1.87 8.20
N ASN A 87 -15.48 1.92 9.24
CA ASN A 87 -15.88 3.18 9.86
C ASN A 87 -14.68 3.95 10.42
N SER A 88 -13.75 3.27 11.12
CA SER A 88 -12.53 3.92 11.59
C SER A 88 -11.68 4.47 10.45
N LEU A 89 -11.58 3.78 9.31
CA LEU A 89 -10.87 4.25 8.13
C LEU A 89 -11.55 5.46 7.47
N TRP A 90 -12.87 5.45 7.35
CA TRP A 90 -13.62 6.57 6.78
C TRP A 90 -13.54 7.84 7.64
N THR A 91 -13.52 7.68 8.96
CA THR A 91 -13.42 8.81 9.91
C THR A 91 -11.99 9.36 10.08
N ALA A 92 -10.97 8.60 9.68
CA ALA A 92 -9.56 8.95 9.87
C ALA A 92 -9.16 10.22 9.09
N SER A 93 -9.81 10.48 7.95
CA SER A 93 -9.46 11.56 7.04
C SER A 93 -10.59 11.82 6.05
N THR A 94 -10.68 13.02 5.49
CA THR A 94 -11.63 13.33 4.42
C THR A 94 -11.14 12.87 3.05
N GLN A 95 -9.84 12.61 2.85
CA GLN A 95 -9.27 12.28 1.53
C GLN A 95 -8.44 11.00 1.51
N GLN A 96 -7.90 10.56 2.65
CA GLN A 96 -7.05 9.36 2.71
C GLN A 96 -7.91 8.09 2.66
N ARG A 97 -7.69 7.25 1.65
CA ARG A 97 -8.51 6.08 1.30
C ARG A 97 -7.71 4.85 0.87
N VAL A 98 -6.38 4.96 0.85
CA VAL A 98 -5.50 3.90 0.37
C VAL A 98 -4.66 3.39 1.53
N ILE A 99 -4.68 2.08 1.77
CA ILE A 99 -3.71 1.44 2.66
C ILE A 99 -2.62 0.84 1.78
N ALA A 100 -1.37 1.21 2.01
CA ALA A 100 -0.23 0.57 1.37
C ALA A 100 0.55 -0.22 2.43
N SER A 101 0.86 -1.48 2.17
CA SER A 101 1.46 -2.38 3.16
C SER A 101 2.64 -3.18 2.64
N VAL A 102 3.56 -3.53 3.55
CA VAL A 102 4.71 -4.42 3.30
C VAL A 102 4.76 -5.53 4.34
N ASN A 103 5.43 -6.66 4.07
CA ASN A 103 5.45 -7.83 4.97
C ASN A 103 6.39 -7.70 6.19
N PHE A 104 6.90 -6.50 6.47
CA PHE A 104 7.78 -6.21 7.61
C PHE A 104 7.42 -4.86 8.24
N ASP A 105 8.11 -4.50 9.33
CA ASP A 105 7.97 -3.17 9.93
C ASP A 105 8.79 -2.14 9.14
N PRO A 106 8.16 -1.17 8.44
CA PRO A 106 8.87 -0.25 7.58
C PRO A 106 9.59 0.87 8.37
N SER A 107 9.45 0.95 9.69
CA SER A 107 10.04 2.02 10.52
C SER A 107 11.57 2.12 10.47
N SER A 108 12.26 1.07 10.02
CA SER A 108 13.70 1.09 9.78
C SER A 108 14.13 1.90 8.54
N TYR A 109 13.18 2.31 7.69
CA TYR A 109 13.43 3.07 6.47
C TYR A 109 12.86 4.49 6.57
N GLN A 110 13.45 5.42 5.82
CA GLN A 110 12.94 6.79 5.70
C GLN A 110 11.70 6.83 4.80
N ASN A 111 10.87 7.85 4.96
CA ASN A 111 9.69 8.12 4.12
C ASN A 111 8.57 7.07 4.22
N THR A 112 8.46 6.40 5.37
CA THR A 112 7.54 5.28 5.60
C THR A 112 6.31 5.61 6.44
N GLY A 113 6.12 6.86 6.85
CA GLY A 113 5.06 7.25 7.81
C GLY A 113 3.63 6.86 7.41
N ASN A 114 3.38 6.63 6.13
CA ASN A 114 2.07 6.22 5.59
C ASN A 114 2.03 4.77 5.08
N ILE A 115 3.06 3.97 5.35
CA ILE A 115 3.13 2.56 4.94
C ILE A 115 2.93 1.67 6.15
N TRP A 116 2.05 0.68 6.01
CA TRP A 116 1.66 -0.19 7.10
C TRP A 116 2.53 -1.45 7.14
N ASN A 117 2.71 -1.97 8.35
CA ASN A 117 3.17 -3.35 8.53
C ASN A 117 2.03 -4.34 8.22
N GLY A 118 2.11 -4.97 7.05
CA GLY A 118 1.15 -5.91 6.49
C GLY A 118 0.94 -7.19 7.30
N LYS A 119 1.90 -7.61 8.13
CA LYS A 119 1.71 -8.76 9.05
C LYS A 119 0.61 -8.53 10.10
N LYS A 120 0.12 -7.30 10.22
CA LYS A 120 -0.90 -6.89 11.20
C LYS A 120 -2.11 -6.20 10.55
N LEU A 121 -2.19 -6.21 9.21
CA LEU A 121 -3.23 -5.45 8.51
C LEU A 121 -4.62 -6.05 8.69
N PHE A 122 -4.68 -7.37 8.78
CA PHE A 122 -5.91 -8.11 8.90
C PHE A 122 -5.84 -9.04 10.12
N ALA A 123 -6.99 -9.25 10.76
CA ALA A 123 -7.11 -10.24 11.82
C ALA A 123 -6.73 -11.63 11.29
N ASP A 124 -6.36 -12.55 12.20
CA ASP A 124 -5.94 -13.93 11.89
C ASP A 124 -6.99 -14.75 11.08
N GLU A 125 -8.16 -14.17 10.77
CA GLU A 125 -9.30 -14.80 10.07
C GLU A 125 -9.67 -14.16 8.71
N TRP A 126 -8.88 -13.24 8.15
CA TRP A 126 -9.12 -12.71 6.79
C TRP A 126 -8.61 -13.62 5.67
N ASP A 127 -7.63 -14.48 5.98
CA ASP A 127 -7.03 -15.47 5.07
C ASP A 127 -7.77 -16.82 5.06
N VAL A 128 -8.94 -16.92 5.69
CA VAL A 128 -9.67 -18.20 5.76
C VAL A 128 -10.41 -18.43 4.44
N PRO A 129 -10.31 -19.62 3.82
CA PRO A 129 -11.02 -19.96 2.57
C PRO A 129 -12.54 -19.93 2.66
N ASN A 130 -13.11 -19.65 3.83
CA ASN A 130 -14.53 -19.80 4.11
C ASN A 130 -15.11 -18.48 4.62
N PHE A 131 -15.52 -17.63 3.68
CA PHE A 131 -16.72 -16.84 3.91
C PHE A 131 -17.88 -17.82 4.11
N ALA A 132 -18.35 -17.94 5.35
CA ALA A 132 -19.59 -18.63 5.69
C ALA A 132 -20.76 -17.63 5.72
#